data_AF-A0AAJ2LGF3-F1
#
_entry.id   AF-A0AAJ2LGF3-F1
#
_cell.length_a   1.000
_cell.length_b   1.000
_cell.length_c   1.000
_cell.angle_alpha   90.00
_cell.angle_beta   90.00
_cell.angle_gamma   90.00
#
_symmetry.space_group_name_H-M   'P 1'
#
loop_
_entity.id
_entity.type
_entity.pdbx_description
1 polymer ?
#
loop_
_entity_poly.entity_id
_entity_poly.type
_entity_poly.pdbx_seq_one_letter_code
_entity_poly.pdbx_strand_id
1 'polypeptide(L)'
;MLARLGAVVFVALAITATVIDMTRKEAAPVDTSVPSAAPAGADPLRGELTRCQLLGEDGARDAACLRVWAENRRRFLAPTKTEAR
;
A
#
# COMPACT_ATOMS: atom_id res chain seq x y z
N MET A 1 27.19 25.88 -14.84
CA MET A 1 25.77 25.62 -14.45
C MET A 1 25.52 24.17 -14.04
N LEU A 2 25.98 23.17 -14.80
CA LEU A 2 25.79 21.73 -14.48
C LEU A 2 26.27 21.32 -13.08
N ALA A 3 27.43 21.80 -12.63
CA ALA A 3 27.93 21.52 -11.28
C ALA A 3 27.03 22.08 -10.17
N ARG A 4 26.39 23.25 -10.41
CA ARG A 4 25.43 23.83 -9.46
C ARG A 4 24.14 23.03 -9.44
N LEU A 5 23.68 22.54 -10.60
CA LEU A 5 22.50 21.70 -10.71
C LEU A 5 22.69 20.38 -9.97
N GLY A 6 23.84 19.73 -10.16
CA GLY A 6 24.20 18.49 -9.47
C GLY A 6 24.24 18.67 -7.94
N ALA A 7 24.85 19.76 -7.46
CA ALA A 7 24.87 20.07 -6.03
C ALA A 7 23.46 20.27 -5.45
N VAL A 8 22.57 20.98 -6.17
CA VAL A 8 21.18 21.18 -5.74
C VAL A 8 20.40 19.86 -5.67
N VAL A 9 20.54 19.00 -6.68
CA VAL A 9 19.89 17.67 -6.69
C VAL A 9 20.40 16.81 -5.54
N PHE A 10 21.71 16.80 -5.30
CA PHE A 10 22.30 16.03 -4.19
C PHE A 10 21.79 16.51 -2.82
N VAL A 11 21.74 17.84 -2.61
CA VAL A 11 21.20 18.43 -1.37
C VAL A 11 19.72 18.08 -1.21
N ALA A 12 18.91 18.15 -2.28
CA ALA A 12 17.50 17.77 -2.22
C ALA A 12 17.31 16.30 -1.82
N LEU A 13 18.08 15.37 -2.43
CA LEU A 13 18.05 13.95 -2.09
C LEU A 13 18.49 13.69 -0.65
N ALA A 14 19.54 14.36 -0.18
CA ALA A 14 20.00 14.26 1.20
C ALA A 14 18.92 14.70 2.20
N ILE A 15 18.23 15.82 1.93
CA ILE A 15 17.13 16.30 2.78
C ILE A 15 15.98 15.28 2.79
N THR A 16 15.53 14.79 1.63
CA THR A 16 14.48 13.77 1.56
C THR A 16 14.85 12.50 2.35
N ALA A 17 16.10 12.04 2.23
CA ALA A 17 16.58 10.90 3.00
C ALA A 17 16.56 11.15 4.52
N THR A 18 17.01 12.32 4.98
CA THR A 18 16.96 12.66 6.42
C THR A 18 15.54 12.74 6.96
N VAL A 19 14.60 13.29 6.20
CA VAL A 19 13.18 13.33 6.60
C VAL A 19 12.63 11.92 6.74
N ILE A 20 12.89 11.02 5.78
CA ILE A 20 12.44 9.62 5.85
C ILE A 20 13.06 8.91 7.04
N ASP A 21 14.36 9.11 7.31
CA ASP A 21 15.06 8.48 8.43
C ASP A 21 14.51 8.96 9.77
N MET A 22 14.27 10.27 9.94
CA MET A 22 13.62 10.82 11.13
C MET A 22 12.20 10.29 11.30
N THR A 23 11.42 10.19 10.22
CA THR A 23 10.06 9.63 10.26
C THR A 23 10.09 8.14 10.63
N ARG A 24 11.09 7.39 10.16
CA ARG A 24 11.34 5.97 10.51
C ARG A 24 11.89 5.76 11.92
N LYS A 25 12.52 6.77 12.52
CA LYS A 25 13.08 6.66 13.88
C LYS A 25 12.06 7.03 14.95
N GLU A 26 11.18 7.99 14.64
CA GLU A 26 9.98 8.31 15.43
C GLU A 26 8.91 7.21 15.29
N ALA A 27 8.75 6.66 14.08
CA ALA A 27 8.01 5.43 13.86
C ALA A 27 8.92 4.24 14.14
N ALA A 28 9.18 3.94 15.43
CA ALA A 28 9.59 2.61 15.89
C ALA A 28 9.03 1.56 14.93
N PRO A 29 9.87 0.66 14.39
CA PRO A 29 9.60 -0.06 13.15
C PRO A 29 8.14 -0.41 13.14
N VAL A 30 7.38 0.27 12.26
CA VAL A 30 5.97 -0.05 12.09
C VAL A 30 6.01 -1.47 11.60
N ASP A 31 5.91 -2.36 12.58
CA ASP A 31 5.42 -3.70 12.50
C ASP A 31 4.40 -3.63 11.36
N THR A 32 4.75 -4.23 10.23
CA THR A 32 3.91 -4.33 9.04
C THR A 32 2.70 -5.25 9.32
N SER A 33 2.11 -5.08 10.50
CA SER A 33 1.01 -5.80 11.09
C SER A 33 -0.10 -4.82 11.50
N VAL A 34 -0.32 -3.75 10.71
CA VAL A 34 -1.66 -3.16 10.69
C VAL A 34 -2.47 -3.91 9.63
N PRO A 35 -3.27 -4.88 10.08
CA PRO A 35 -4.69 -4.71 9.84
C PRO A 35 -5.39 -4.37 11.15
N SER A 36 -5.66 -3.08 11.32
CA SER A 36 -6.62 -2.58 12.28
C SER A 36 -7.98 -3.24 12.07
N ALA A 37 -8.59 -3.66 13.18
CA ALA A 37 -9.95 -4.15 13.36
C ALA A 37 -10.34 -5.44 12.61
N ALA A 38 -10.18 -6.58 13.29
CA ALA A 38 -11.29 -7.54 13.36
C ALA A 38 -12.27 -7.01 14.43
N PRO A 39 -13.58 -6.89 14.15
CA PRO A 39 -14.44 -8.08 14.17
C PRO A 39 -15.70 -8.04 13.28
N ALA A 40 -16.00 -9.15 12.58
CA ALA A 40 -17.34 -9.74 12.41
C ALA A 40 -17.28 -10.80 11.27
N GLY A 41 -17.05 -12.06 11.65
CA GLY A 41 -17.04 -13.20 10.72
C GLY A 41 -15.75 -13.29 9.92
N ALA A 42 -15.14 -14.47 9.88
CA ALA A 42 -13.99 -14.73 9.02
C ALA A 42 -14.43 -14.51 7.57
N ASP A 43 -14.19 -13.33 7.00
CA ASP A 43 -14.49 -13.08 5.61
C ASP A 43 -13.56 -13.98 4.78
N PRO A 44 -14.10 -15.00 4.08
CA PRO A 44 -13.28 -15.93 3.30
C PRO A 44 -12.45 -15.17 2.24
N LEU A 45 -12.93 -14.00 1.81
CA LEU A 45 -12.21 -13.14 0.86
C LEU A 45 -10.87 -12.65 1.42
N ARG A 46 -10.77 -12.44 2.74
CA ARG A 46 -9.54 -11.96 3.40
C ARG A 46 -8.44 -13.02 3.39
N GLY A 47 -8.83 -14.30 3.52
CA GLY A 47 -7.92 -15.43 3.40
C GLY A 47 -7.33 -15.54 1.99
N GLU A 48 -8.18 -15.47 0.96
CA GLU A 48 -7.75 -15.51 -0.45
C GLU A 48 -6.92 -14.27 -0.83
N LEU A 49 -7.27 -13.08 -0.34
CA LEU A 49 -6.46 -11.87 -0.54
C LEU A 49 -5.05 -12.02 0.05
N THR A 50 -4.96 -12.58 1.26
CA THR A 50 -3.66 -12.82 1.93
C THR A 50 -2.84 -13.84 1.15
N ARG A 51 -3.46 -14.93 0.70
CA ARG A 51 -2.80 -15.93 -0.14
C ARG A 51 -2.25 -15.31 -1.42
N CYS A 52 -3.04 -14.49 -2.11
CA CYS A 52 -2.63 -13.81 -3.33
C CYS A 52 -1.52 -12.78 -3.10
N GLN A 53 -1.49 -12.11 -1.94
CA GLN A 53 -0.40 -11.21 -1.57
C GLN A 53 0.92 -11.96 -1.34
N LEU A 54 0.87 -13.14 -0.70
CA LEU A 54 2.06 -13.96 -0.45
C LEU A 54 2.70 -14.50 -1.74
N LEU A 55 1.94 -14.58 -2.84
CA LEU A 55 2.47 -14.95 -4.16
C LEU A 55 3.27 -13.82 -4.83
N GLY A 56 3.13 -12.57 -4.37
CA GLY A 56 3.83 -11.42 -4.96
C GLY A 56 3.51 -11.22 -6.45
N GLU A 57 4.56 -11.09 -7.26
CA GLU A 57 4.44 -10.87 -8.72
C GLU A 57 3.66 -11.98 -9.44
N ASP A 58 3.75 -13.23 -8.98
CA ASP A 58 3.00 -14.33 -9.58
C ASP A 58 1.50 -14.16 -9.33
N GLY A 59 1.11 -13.68 -8.15
CA GLY A 59 -0.27 -13.32 -7.83
C GLY A 59 -0.81 -12.17 -8.68
N ALA A 60 0.06 -11.28 -9.16
CA ALA A 60 -0.32 -10.18 -10.05
C ALA A 60 -0.71 -10.64 -11.47
N ARG A 61 -0.23 -11.83 -11.89
CA ARG A 61 -0.52 -12.43 -13.20
C ARG A 61 -1.55 -13.54 -13.13
N ASP A 62 -1.86 -14.04 -11.93
CA ASP A 62 -2.85 -15.08 -11.71
C ASP A 62 -4.30 -14.56 -11.86
N ALA A 63 -5.07 -15.20 -12.73
CA ALA A 63 -6.45 -14.79 -13.04
C ALA A 63 -7.41 -14.94 -11.84
N ALA A 64 -7.19 -15.92 -10.95
CA ALA A 64 -8.01 -16.10 -9.76
C ALA A 64 -7.72 -14.98 -8.75
N CYS A 65 -6.46 -14.60 -8.57
CA CYS A 65 -6.06 -13.48 -7.71
C CYS A 65 -6.58 -12.13 -8.20
N LEU A 66 -6.54 -11.88 -9.51
CA LEU A 66 -7.11 -10.67 -10.11
C LEU A 66 -8.62 -10.54 -9.83
N ARG A 67 -9.36 -11.65 -9.88
CA ARG A 67 -10.80 -11.67 -9.56
C ARG A 67 -11.06 -11.34 -8.09
N VAL A 68 -10.27 -11.90 -7.17
CA VAL A 68 -10.39 -11.65 -5.72
C VAL A 68 -10.13 -10.17 -5.39
N TRP A 69 -9.12 -9.55 -5.99
CA TRP A 69 -8.87 -8.12 -5.80
C TRP A 69 -9.98 -7.23 -6.39
N ALA A 70 -10.51 -7.59 -7.56
CA ALA A 70 -11.62 -6.84 -8.15
C ALA A 70 -12.86 -6.87 -7.24
N GLU A 71 -13.16 -8.01 -6.64
CA GLU A 71 -14.28 -8.16 -5.68
C GLU A 71 -14.05 -7.32 -4.42
N ASN A 72 -12.85 -7.41 -3.82
CA ASN A 72 -12.49 -6.59 -2.67
C ASN A 72 -12.62 -5.08 -2.99
N ARG A 73 -12.14 -4.66 -4.16
CA ARG A 73 -12.22 -3.27 -4.61
C ARG A 73 -13.66 -2.81 -4.76
N ARG A 74 -14.54 -3.62 -5.36
CA ARG A 74 -15.96 -3.28 -5.52
C ARG A 74 -16.64 -3.09 -4.17
N ARG A 75 -16.33 -3.94 -3.19
CA ARG A 75 -16.98 -3.88 -1.88
C ARG A 75 -16.62 -2.62 -1.08
N PHE A 76 -15.39 -2.13 -1.21
CA PHE A 76 -14.91 -0.99 -0.42
C PHE A 76 -14.84 0.33 -1.20
N LEU A 77 -14.64 0.29 -2.52
CA LEU A 77 -14.45 1.47 -3.36
C LEU A 77 -15.62 1.72 -4.34
N ALA A 78 -16.72 0.96 -4.27
CA ALA A 78 -17.89 1.32 -5.06
C ALA A 78 -18.45 2.68 -4.58
N PRO A 79 -18.74 3.62 -5.49
CA PRO A 79 -19.35 4.89 -5.11
C PRO A 79 -20.68 4.60 -4.41
N THR A 80 -20.87 5.18 -3.23
CA THR A 80 -22.17 5.11 -2.57
C THR A 80 -23.18 5.82 -3.49
N LYS A 81 -24.33 5.19 -3.75
CA LYS A 81 -25.35 5.71 -4.70
C LYS A 81 -25.85 7.14 -4.35
N THR A 82 -25.43 7.68 -3.22
CA THR A 82 -25.78 9.01 -2.70
C THR A 82 -25.10 10.15 -3.47
N GLU A 83 -23.91 9.96 -4.04
CA GLU A 83 -23.21 11.04 -4.78
C GLU A 83 -23.72 11.23 -6.22
N ALA A 84 -24.65 10.38 -6.68
CA ALA A 84 -25.20 10.44 -8.03
C ALA A 84 -26.54 11.19 -8.14
N ARG A 85 -26.92 11.99 -7.14
CA ARG A 85 -28.16 12.79 -7.14
C ARG A 85 -27.90 14.29 -7.17
#